data_AF-A0A2E4Y3R2-F1
#
_entry.id   AF-A0A2E4Y3R2-F1
#
_cell.length_a   1.000
_cell.length_b   1.000
_cell.length_c   1.000
_cell.angle_alpha   90.00
_cell.angle_beta   90.00
_cell.angle_gamma   90.00
#
_symmetry.space_group_name_H-M   'P 1'
#
loop_
_entity.id
_entity.type
_entity.pdbx_description
1 polymer ?
#
loop_
_entity_poly.entity_id
_entity_poly.type
_entity_poly.pdbx_seq_one_letter_code
_entity_poly.pdbx_strand_id
1 'polypeptide(L)'
;ITAIIGLFAGPDNLKNEIGVISEIESVHDGWVAIGNQKFIDELDQKTKSQLLTAFEEVQLKQFQAYQGARNYCVKEFEKLGTKIYALTAAEKDSLSKAFGHQNAAYNDIKTGLLGPKGLSIFDQLYKAAKG
;
A
#
# COMPACT_ATOMS: atom_id res chain seq x y z
N ILE A 1 -1.18 -0.81 5.12
CA ILE A 1 -1.04 -1.96 6.06
C ILE A 1 0.15 -1.76 7.01
N THR A 2 1.26 -1.23 6.52
CA THR A 2 2.50 -1.02 7.28
C THR A 2 2.44 0.13 8.30
N ALA A 3 1.55 1.12 8.12
CA ALA A 3 1.49 2.31 8.98
C ALA A 3 1.25 1.98 10.48
N ILE A 4 0.25 1.16 10.80
CA ILE A 4 -0.03 0.82 12.22
C ILE A 4 1.07 -0.03 12.85
N ILE A 5 1.74 -0.88 12.07
CA ILE A 5 2.90 -1.65 12.52
C ILE A 5 4.06 -0.68 12.85
N GLY A 6 4.29 0.32 11.99
CA GLY A 6 5.29 1.36 12.20
C GLY A 6 5.01 2.21 13.44
N LEU A 7 3.74 2.58 13.69
CA LEU A 7 3.34 3.28 14.92
C LEU A 7 3.61 2.41 16.16
N PHE A 8 3.31 1.12 16.09
CA PHE A 8 3.51 0.20 17.20
C PHE A 8 5.01 -0.02 17.53
N ALA A 9 5.84 -0.10 16.49
CA ALA A 9 7.29 -0.24 16.59
C ALA A 9 8.02 1.11 16.73
N GLY A 10 7.28 2.22 16.85
CA GLY A 10 7.84 3.56 16.94
C GLY A 10 8.74 3.75 18.17
N PRO A 11 9.66 4.74 18.11
CA PRO A 11 10.60 5.01 19.19
C PRO A 11 9.89 5.48 20.46
N ASP A 12 10.63 5.49 21.57
CA ASP A 12 10.22 6.12 22.84
C ASP A 12 8.87 5.64 23.41
N ASN A 13 8.49 4.40 23.11
CA ASN A 13 7.19 3.83 23.45
C ASN A 13 6.00 4.62 22.88
N LEU A 14 6.15 5.20 21.68
CA LEU A 14 5.11 5.95 20.96
C LEU A 14 3.73 5.30 21.05
N LYS A 15 3.67 3.96 20.98
CA LYS A 15 2.43 3.20 21.09
C LYS A 15 1.59 3.49 22.35
N ASN A 16 2.20 3.93 23.44
CA ASN A 16 1.52 4.25 24.70
C ASN A 16 0.95 5.67 24.72
N GLU A 17 1.34 6.53 23.78
CA GLU A 17 0.95 7.94 23.72
C GLU A 17 -0.16 8.19 22.67
N ILE A 18 -0.59 7.15 21.95
CA ILE A 18 -1.58 7.27 20.88
C ILE A 18 -2.99 7.01 21.41
N GLY A 19 -3.83 8.05 21.44
CA GLY A 19 -5.23 7.93 21.85
C GLY A 19 -6.17 7.42 20.74
N VAL A 20 -5.92 7.79 19.48
CA VAL A 20 -6.78 7.41 18.34
C VAL A 20 -5.93 7.16 17.10
N ILE A 21 -6.25 6.10 16.34
CA ILE A 21 -5.69 5.83 15.00
C ILE A 21 -6.84 5.82 14.00
N SER A 22 -6.81 6.74 13.04
CA SER A 22 -7.79 6.83 11.96
C SER A 22 -7.29 6.11 10.70
N GLU A 23 -8.04 5.14 10.21
CA GLU A 23 -7.71 4.34 9.02
C GLU A 23 -8.26 5.00 7.76
N ILE A 24 -7.51 5.96 7.24
CA ILE A 24 -7.92 6.82 6.12
C ILE A 24 -7.81 6.09 4.77
N GLU A 25 -6.91 5.10 4.65
CA GLU A 25 -6.67 4.35 3.41
C GLU A 25 -6.35 5.23 2.19
N SER A 26 -5.75 6.40 2.41
CA SER A 26 -5.50 7.39 1.35
C SER A 26 -4.46 6.97 0.32
N VAL A 27 -3.53 6.09 0.68
CA VAL A 27 -2.47 5.58 -0.20
C VAL A 27 -2.41 4.07 -0.06
N HIS A 28 -2.37 3.38 -1.19
CA HIS A 28 -2.17 1.94 -1.23
C HIS A 28 -0.67 1.63 -1.18
N ASP A 29 -0.27 0.79 -0.24
CA ASP A 29 1.12 0.31 -0.14
C ASP A 29 1.39 -0.69 -1.28
N GLY A 30 1.98 -0.19 -2.37
CA GLY A 30 2.42 -1.00 -3.50
C GLY A 30 3.87 -1.46 -3.32
N TRP A 31 4.15 -2.70 -3.71
CA TRP A 31 5.49 -3.27 -3.71
C TRP A 31 5.73 -3.94 -5.06
N VAL A 32 6.91 -3.70 -5.62
CA VAL A 32 7.33 -4.26 -6.90
C VAL A 32 8.65 -4.98 -6.66
N ALA A 33 8.70 -6.25 -7.02
CA ALA A 33 9.95 -6.97 -7.10
C ALA A 33 10.55 -6.75 -8.50
N ILE A 34 11.80 -6.31 -8.54
CA ILE A 34 12.52 -6.04 -9.78
C ILE A 34 13.65 -7.05 -9.89
N GLY A 35 13.75 -7.72 -11.03
CA GLY A 35 14.79 -8.69 -11.34
C GLY A 35 15.62 -8.25 -12.54
N ASN A 36 16.83 -8.82 -12.67
CA ASN A 36 17.63 -8.65 -13.88
C ASN A 36 17.00 -9.46 -15.02
N GLN A 37 16.51 -8.76 -16.04
CA GLN A 37 15.84 -9.38 -17.18
C GLN A 37 16.75 -10.36 -17.94
N LYS A 38 18.01 -9.97 -18.20
CA LYS A 38 18.97 -10.81 -18.92
C LYS A 38 19.22 -12.14 -18.20
N PHE A 39 19.43 -12.08 -16.88
CA PHE A 39 19.58 -13.27 -16.05
C PHE A 39 18.35 -14.18 -16.15
N ILE A 40 17.14 -13.63 -16.02
CA ILE A 40 15.88 -14.39 -16.08
C ILE A 40 15.67 -15.03 -17.46
N ASP A 41 16.11 -14.39 -18.52
CA ASP A 41 15.97 -14.89 -19.89
C ASP A 41 17.01 -15.94 -20.26
N GLU A 42 18.17 -15.95 -19.59
CA GLU A 42 19.19 -16.98 -19.75
C GLU A 42 18.87 -18.28 -18.99
N LEU A 43 17.87 -18.28 -18.11
CA LEU A 43 17.41 -19.49 -17.41
C LEU A 43 16.74 -20.46 -18.38
N ASP A 44 16.97 -21.76 -18.17
CA ASP A 44 16.19 -22.79 -18.84
C ASP A 44 14.71 -22.72 -18.40
N GLN A 45 13.82 -23.26 -19.24
CA GLN A 45 12.37 -23.16 -19.03
C GLN A 45 11.92 -23.73 -17.68
N LYS A 46 12.55 -24.82 -17.20
CA LYS A 46 12.19 -25.44 -15.93
C LYS A 46 12.57 -24.51 -14.77
N THR A 47 13.79 -23.99 -14.77
CA THR A 47 14.26 -23.06 -13.73
C THR A 47 13.44 -21.76 -13.72
N LYS A 48 13.11 -21.22 -14.90
CA LYS A 48 12.24 -20.03 -15.02
C LYS A 48 10.85 -20.28 -14.42
N SER A 49 10.25 -21.44 -14.70
CA SER A 49 8.96 -21.82 -14.11
C SER A 49 9.06 -21.94 -12.59
N GLN A 50 10.11 -22.58 -12.07
CA GLN A 50 10.32 -22.71 -10.62
C GLN A 50 10.49 -21.36 -9.93
N LEU A 51 11.22 -20.43 -10.56
CA LEU A 51 11.39 -19.07 -10.06
C LEU A 51 10.04 -18.33 -9.97
N LEU A 52 9.20 -18.43 -11.00
CA LEU A 52 7.88 -17.80 -11.01
C LEU A 52 6.96 -18.39 -9.92
N THR A 53 6.92 -19.72 -9.81
CA THR A 53 6.12 -20.37 -8.75
C THR A 53 6.60 -19.97 -7.35
N ALA A 54 7.91 -19.96 -7.11
CA ALA A 54 8.47 -19.53 -5.83
C ALA A 54 8.14 -18.06 -5.54
N PHE A 55 8.15 -17.21 -6.57
CA PHE A 55 7.80 -15.80 -6.43
C PHE A 55 6.34 -15.61 -6.00
N GLU A 56 5.40 -16.30 -6.63
CA GLU A 56 3.97 -16.27 -6.27
C GLU A 56 3.74 -16.78 -4.84
N GLU A 57 4.42 -17.87 -4.45
CA GLU A 57 4.34 -18.39 -3.09
C GLU A 57 4.87 -17.41 -2.04
N VAL A 58 6.02 -16.78 -2.31
CA VAL A 58 6.58 -15.75 -1.44
C VAL A 58 5.63 -14.56 -1.36
N GLN A 59 5.03 -14.17 -2.49
CA GLN A 59 4.09 -13.06 -2.53
C GLN A 59 2.90 -13.31 -1.59
N LEU A 60 2.29 -14.49 -1.70
CA LEU A 60 1.17 -14.89 -0.86
C LEU A 60 1.55 -14.95 0.62
N LYS A 61 2.70 -15.58 0.95
CA LYS A 61 3.19 -15.69 2.33
C LYS A 61 3.45 -14.32 2.94
N GLN A 62 4.05 -13.40 2.19
CA GLN A 62 4.29 -12.03 2.66
C GLN A 62 2.98 -11.28 2.90
N PHE A 63 2.02 -11.37 1.97
CA PHE A 63 0.70 -10.77 2.16
C PHE A 63 0.02 -11.26 3.45
N GLN A 64 0.04 -12.58 3.69
CA GLN A 64 -0.52 -13.18 4.91
C GLN A 64 0.22 -12.71 6.17
N ALA A 65 1.55 -12.68 6.14
CA ALA A 65 2.37 -12.21 7.26
C ALA A 65 2.06 -10.76 7.63
N TYR A 66 1.91 -9.87 6.62
CA TYR A 66 1.55 -8.48 6.85
C TYR A 66 0.17 -8.33 7.49
N GLN A 67 -0.82 -9.10 7.03
CA GLN A 67 -2.15 -9.08 7.63
C GLN A 67 -2.12 -9.59 9.08
N GLY A 68 -1.36 -10.66 9.35
CA GLY A 68 -1.15 -11.18 10.69
C GLY A 68 -0.52 -10.14 11.63
N ALA A 69 0.56 -9.50 11.20
CA ALA A 69 1.25 -8.46 11.96
C ALA A 69 0.35 -7.24 12.23
N ARG A 70 -0.41 -6.79 11.21
CA ARG A 70 -1.37 -5.69 11.37
C ARG A 70 -2.41 -6.02 12.44
N ASN A 71 -3.04 -7.19 12.35
CA ASN A 71 -4.10 -7.60 13.28
C ASN A 71 -3.58 -7.75 14.71
N TYR A 72 -2.34 -8.19 14.87
CA TYR A 72 -1.68 -8.20 16.17
C TYR A 72 -1.54 -6.79 16.73
N CYS A 73 -0.94 -5.86 15.96
CA CYS A 73 -0.75 -4.47 16.40
C CYS A 73 -2.08 -3.76 16.73
N VAL A 74 -3.13 -3.96 15.92
CA VAL A 74 -4.48 -3.45 16.20
C VAL A 74 -4.94 -3.88 17.60
N LYS A 75 -4.89 -5.19 17.90
CA LYS A 75 -5.32 -5.73 19.19
C LYS A 75 -4.50 -5.18 20.35
N GLU A 76 -3.19 -5.03 20.18
CA GLU A 76 -2.34 -4.48 21.23
C GLU A 76 -2.63 -2.99 21.47
N PHE A 77 -2.89 -2.21 20.42
CA PHE A 77 -3.34 -0.83 20.57
C PHE A 77 -4.68 -0.72 21.31
N GLU A 78 -5.66 -1.55 20.97
CA GLU A 78 -6.95 -1.58 21.66
C GLU A 78 -6.79 -1.90 23.15
N LYS A 79 -5.88 -2.80 23.52
CA LYS A 79 -5.56 -3.10 24.93
C LYS A 79 -4.95 -1.91 25.67
N LEU A 80 -4.18 -1.08 24.97
CA LEU A 80 -3.61 0.16 25.51
C LEU A 80 -4.65 1.30 25.61
N GLY A 81 -5.90 1.06 25.17
CA GLY A 81 -6.97 2.05 25.19
C GLY A 81 -7.02 2.93 23.94
N THR A 82 -6.20 2.66 22.93
CA THR A 82 -6.23 3.37 21.66
C THR A 82 -7.50 3.03 20.88
N LYS A 83 -8.24 4.04 20.42
CA LYS A 83 -9.40 3.85 19.56
C LYS A 83 -8.97 3.69 18.10
N ILE A 84 -9.34 2.59 17.46
CA ILE A 84 -9.20 2.41 16.02
C ILE A 84 -10.47 2.91 15.32
N TYR A 85 -10.33 3.89 14.43
CA TYR A 85 -11.45 4.51 13.75
C TYR A 85 -11.36 4.30 12.23
N ALA A 86 -12.27 3.49 11.70
CA ALA A 86 -12.44 3.31 10.27
C ALA A 86 -13.45 4.34 9.75
N LEU A 87 -13.11 4.99 8.64
CA LEU A 87 -13.97 6.00 8.03
C LEU A 87 -15.21 5.35 7.39
N THR A 88 -16.33 6.04 7.49
CA THR A 88 -17.56 5.69 6.77
C THR A 88 -17.40 5.91 5.27
N ALA A 89 -18.29 5.31 4.46
CA ALA A 89 -18.29 5.51 3.02
C ALA A 89 -18.46 7.00 2.63
N ALA A 90 -19.27 7.76 3.36
CA ALA A 90 -19.49 9.19 3.12
C ALA A 90 -18.23 10.04 3.42
N GLU A 91 -17.49 9.69 4.46
CA GLU A 91 -16.22 10.35 4.80
C GLU A 91 -15.13 10.00 3.79
N LYS A 92 -15.06 8.74 3.35
CA LYS A 92 -14.15 8.32 2.27
C LYS A 92 -14.45 9.04 0.95
N ASP A 93 -15.72 9.21 0.59
CA ASP A 93 -16.13 9.99 -0.59
C ASP A 93 -15.75 11.47 -0.45
N SER A 94 -16.00 12.06 0.71
CA SER A 94 -15.64 13.45 1.01
C SER A 94 -14.13 13.69 0.89
N LEU A 95 -13.32 12.78 1.44
CA LEU A 95 -11.86 12.80 1.26
C LEU A 95 -11.43 12.60 -0.18
N SER A 96 -12.06 11.68 -0.91
CA SER A 96 -11.75 11.42 -2.31
C SER A 96 -12.06 12.63 -3.19
N LYS A 97 -13.11 13.39 -2.87
CA LYS A 97 -13.43 14.64 -3.56
C LYS A 97 -12.44 15.75 -3.25
N ALA A 98 -12.02 15.87 -1.98
CA ALA A 98 -11.09 16.91 -1.56
C ALA A 98 -9.64 16.65 -2.01
N PHE A 99 -9.18 15.40 -1.92
CA PHE A 99 -7.77 15.02 -2.07
C PHE A 99 -7.52 13.96 -3.15
N GLY A 100 -8.53 13.60 -3.93
CA GLY A 100 -8.40 12.60 -4.98
C GLY A 100 -7.53 13.08 -6.15
N HIS A 101 -7.13 12.12 -6.98
CA HIS A 101 -6.27 12.37 -8.15
C HIS A 101 -6.85 13.39 -9.14
N GLN A 102 -8.17 13.64 -9.10
CA GLN A 102 -8.83 14.62 -9.96
C GLN A 102 -8.70 16.08 -9.50
N ASN A 103 -8.13 16.31 -8.31
CA ASN A 103 -7.90 17.66 -7.83
C ASN A 103 -6.90 18.38 -8.74
N ALA A 104 -7.36 19.47 -9.37
CA ALA A 104 -6.61 20.24 -10.34
C ALA A 104 -5.34 20.88 -9.74
N ALA A 105 -5.31 21.15 -8.43
CA ALA A 105 -4.14 21.67 -7.74
C ALA A 105 -2.92 20.73 -7.84
N TYR A 106 -3.14 19.44 -8.13
CA TYR A 106 -2.07 18.47 -8.30
C TYR A 106 -1.60 18.35 -9.76
N ASN A 107 -2.23 19.01 -10.74
CA ASN A 107 -1.95 18.78 -12.15
C ASN A 107 -0.52 19.12 -12.55
N ASP A 108 -0.01 20.27 -12.13
CA ASP A 108 1.37 20.69 -12.45
C ASP A 108 2.38 19.73 -11.81
N ILE A 109 2.13 19.34 -10.56
CA ILE A 109 2.96 18.38 -9.82
C ILE A 109 2.96 17.01 -10.51
N LYS A 110 1.79 16.47 -10.84
CA LYS A 110 1.66 15.18 -11.55
C LYS A 110 2.35 15.22 -12.92
N THR A 111 2.19 16.32 -13.66
CA THR A 111 2.82 16.48 -14.98
C THR A 111 4.34 16.55 -14.86
N GLY A 112 4.86 17.28 -13.87
CA GLY A 112 6.29 17.37 -13.59
C GLY A 112 6.90 16.03 -13.16
N LEU A 113 6.22 15.28 -12.30
CA LEU A 113 6.73 14.00 -11.77
C LEU A 113 6.61 12.84 -12.76
N LEU A 114 5.46 12.73 -13.45
CA LEU A 114 5.16 11.58 -14.30
C LEU A 114 5.56 11.82 -15.77
N GLY A 115 5.94 13.05 -16.12
CA GLY A 115 6.27 13.47 -17.47
C GLY A 115 5.05 13.62 -18.39
N PRO A 116 5.27 13.98 -19.68
CA PRO A 116 4.19 14.38 -20.59
C PRO A 116 3.12 13.32 -20.84
N LYS A 117 3.45 12.03 -20.70
CA LYS A 117 2.53 10.90 -20.87
C LYS A 117 1.99 10.37 -19.55
N GLY A 118 2.48 10.87 -18.43
CA GLY A 118 2.27 10.32 -17.11
C GLY A 118 0.82 10.29 -16.65
N LEU A 119 0.08 11.37 -16.89
CA LEU A 119 -1.34 11.45 -16.60
C LEU A 119 -2.16 10.43 -17.39
N SER A 120 -1.84 10.23 -18.68
CA SER A 120 -2.51 9.23 -19.52
C SER A 120 -2.22 7.80 -19.03
N ILE A 121 -0.99 7.50 -18.61
CA ILE A 121 -0.62 6.20 -18.05
C ILE A 121 -1.34 5.98 -16.72
N PHE A 122 -1.40 7.00 -15.87
CA PHE A 122 -2.13 6.94 -14.61
C PHE A 122 -3.62 6.65 -14.83
N ASP A 123 -4.27 7.33 -15.78
CA ASP A 123 -5.66 7.09 -16.10
C ASP A 123 -5.92 5.67 -16.64
N GLN A 124 -4.99 5.13 -17.44
CA GLN A 124 -5.07 3.74 -17.90
C GLN A 124 -4.96 2.75 -16.74
N LEU A 125 -4.00 2.96 -15.83
CA LEU A 125 -3.85 2.14 -14.63
C LEU A 125 -5.10 2.23 -13.74
N TYR A 126 -5.63 3.45 -13.53
CA TYR A 126 -6.82 3.67 -12.72
C TYR A 126 -8.05 2.95 -13.30
N LYS A 127 -8.24 3.01 -14.62
CA LYS A 127 -9.32 2.27 -15.31
C LYS A 127 -9.13 0.76 -15.16
N ALA A 128 -7.94 0.25 -15.45
CA ALA A 128 -7.63 -1.18 -15.33
C ALA A 128 -7.86 -1.72 -13.90
N ALA A 129 -7.56 -0.91 -12.87
CA ALA A 129 -7.77 -1.29 -11.48
C ALA A 129 -9.24 -1.25 -11.03
N LYS A 130 -10.11 -0.51 -11.73
CA LYS A 130 -11.54 -0.36 -11.39
C LYS A 130 -12.46 -1.31 -12.15
N GLY A 131 -11.99 -1.92 -13.24
CA GLY A 131 -12.81 -2.71 -14.17
C GLY A 131 -13.40 -1.85 -15.26
#